data_AF-X1F3K3-F1
#
_entry.id   AF-X1F3K3-F1
#
_cell.length_a   1.000
_cell.length_b   1.000
_cell.length_c   1.000
_cell.angle_alpha   90.00
_cell.angle_beta   90.00
_cell.angle_gamma   90.00
#
_symmetry.space_group_name_H-M   'P 1'
#
loop_
_entity.id
_entity.type
_entity.pdbx_description
1 polymer ?
#
loop_
_entity_poly.entity_id
_entity_poly.type
_entity_poly.pdbx_seq_one_letter_code
_entity_poly.pdbx_strand_id
1 'polypeptide(L)' 'MVKNIYINDVSKYDGKKVLIRGWLYNKRSSGNIVFLLVRDGTGMLQCV' A
#
# COMPACT_ATOMS: atom_id res chain seq x y z
N MET A 1 -9.60 5.86 15.40
CA MET A 1 -9.44 6.49 14.07
C MET A 1 -8.14 5.95 13.45
N VAL A 2 -8.16 5.47 12.20
CA VAL A 2 -6.96 4.87 11.56
C VAL A 2 -6.05 5.99 11.05
N LYS A 3 -4.74 5.91 11.32
CA LYS A 3 -3.79 6.95 10.92
C LYS A 3 -3.49 6.89 9.42
N ASN A 4 -3.64 8.01 8.72
CA ASN A 4 -3.18 8.17 7.34
C ASN A 4 -1.67 8.39 7.30
N ILE A 5 -0.96 7.64 6.46
CA ILE A 5 0.50 7.75 6.30
C ILE A 5 0.89 7.78 4.83
N TYR A 6 2.11 8.25 4.56
CA TYR A 6 2.74 8.14 3.25
C TYR A 6 3.50 6.81 3.12
N ILE A 7 3.62 6.31 1.88
CA ILE A 7 4.31 5.05 1.57
C ILE A 7 5.77 5.08 2.04
N ASN A 8 6.46 6.22 1.93
CA ASN A 8 7.86 6.32 2.37
C ASN A 8 8.04 6.16 3.90
N ASP A 9 6.98 6.23 4.70
CA ASP A 9 7.02 6.07 6.16
C ASP A 9 6.58 4.69 6.66
N VAL A 10 6.22 3.75 5.76
CA VAL A 10 5.56 2.48 6.14
C VAL A 10 6.36 1.62 7.12
N SER A 11 7.69 1.67 7.05
CA SER A 11 8.58 0.89 7.93
C SER A 11 8.41 1.23 9.41
N LYS A 12 7.92 2.43 9.73
CA LYS A 12 7.66 2.88 11.12
C LYS A 12 6.37 2.28 11.72
N TYR A 13 5.58 1.59 10.91
CA TYR A 13 4.23 1.12 11.25
C TYR A 13 4.07 -0.40 11.12
N ASP A 14 5.16 -1.16 11.20
CA ASP A 14 5.09 -2.62 11.21
C ASP A 14 4.13 -3.14 12.31
N GLY A 15 3.31 -4.12 11.95
CA GLY A 15 2.26 -4.67 12.82
C GLY A 15 1.08 -3.74 13.14
N LYS A 16 1.01 -2.52 12.59
CA LYS A 16 -0.04 -1.54 12.89
C LYS A 16 -1.03 -1.36 11.75
N LYS A 17 -2.30 -1.12 12.09
CA LYS A 17 -3.34 -0.75 11.12
C LYS A 17 -3.18 0.72 10.71
N VAL A 18 -2.99 0.96 9.42
CA VAL A 18 -2.83 2.30 8.82
C VAL A 18 -3.74 2.48 7.60
N LEU A 19 -3.91 3.73 7.17
CA LEU A 19 -4.60 4.11 5.94
C LEU A 19 -3.56 4.67 4.97
N ILE A 20 -3.56 4.17 3.74
CA ILE A 20 -2.74 4.68 2.64
C ILE A 20 -3.69 5.18 1.56
N ARG A 21 -3.45 6.40 1.08
CA ARG A 21 -4.19 7.02 -0.02
C ARG A 21 -3.26 7.15 -1.20
N GLY A 22 -3.66 6.60 -2.34
CA GLY A 22 -2.84 6.62 -3.54
C GLY A 22 -3.62 6.16 -4.76
N TRP A 23 -2.88 5.97 -5.85
CA TRP A 23 -3.39 5.52 -7.13
C TRP A 23 -2.88 4.12 -7.42
N LEU A 24 -3.75 3.30 -8.00
CA LEU A 24 -3.36 2.00 -8.53
C LEU A 24 -2.39 2.20 -9.69
N TYR A 25 -1.18 1.66 -9.56
CA TYR A 25 -0.16 1.67 -10.60
C TYR A 25 -0.22 0.41 -11.45
N ASN A 26 -0.36 -0.76 -10.82
CA ASN A 26 -0.48 -2.05 -11.51
C ASN A 26 -1.38 -2.99 -10.72
N LYS A 27 -2.05 -3.91 -11.42
CA LYS A 27 -2.82 -5.01 -10.87
C LYS A 27 -2.45 -6.27 -11.61
N ARG A 28 -2.01 -7.29 -10.87
CA ARG A 28 -1.85 -8.66 -11.39
C ARG A 28 -2.60 -9.64 -10.51
N SER A 29 -2.89 -10.82 -11.05
CA SER A 29 -3.45 -11.94 -10.30
C SER A 29 -2.53 -13.15 -10.42
N SER A 30 -2.53 -13.99 -9.38
CA SER A 30 -1.90 -15.30 -9.41
C SER A 30 -2.74 -16.25 -8.55
N GLY A 31 -3.32 -17.26 -9.19
CA GLY A 31 -4.39 -18.06 -8.58
C GLY A 31 -5.53 -17.17 -8.08
N ASN A 32 -5.90 -17.34 -6.81
CA ASN A 32 -6.99 -16.60 -6.17
C ASN A 32 -6.53 -15.32 -5.45
N ILE A 33 -5.29 -14.87 -5.66
CA ILE A 33 -4.72 -13.69 -5.00
C ILE A 33 -4.56 -12.56 -6.02
N VAL A 34 -4.95 -11.35 -5.61
CA VAL A 34 -4.75 -10.12 -6.38
C VAL A 34 -3.62 -9.32 -5.75
N PHE A 35 -2.63 -8.98 -6.55
CA PHE A 35 -1.52 -8.14 -6.13
C PHE A 35 -1.69 -6.76 -6.76
N LEU A 36 -1.83 -5.74 -5.92
CA LEU A 36 -1.92 -4.35 -6.34
C LEU A 36 -0.58 -3.67 -6.06
N LEU A 37 -0.07 -2.93 -7.03
CA LEU A 37 0.97 -1.92 -6.78
C LEU A 37 0.26 -0.58 -6.65
N VAL A 38 0.39 0.07 -5.48
CA VAL A 38 -0.18 1.39 -5.20
C VAL A 38 0.95 2.40 -5.09
N ARG A 39 0.75 3.61 -5.64
CA ARG A 39 1.69 4.74 -5.52
C ARG A 39 1.00 5.97 -4.93
N ASP A 40 1.71 6.78 -4.16
CA ASP A 40 1.15 7.99 -3.52
C ASP A 40 1.98 9.27 -3.78
N GLY A 41 3.00 9.17 -4.64
CA GLY A 41 3.94 10.26 -4.94
C GLY A 41 5.21 10.24 -4.07
N THR A 42 5.19 9.54 -2.94
CA THR A 42 6.37 9.34 -2.07
C THR A 42 7.03 7.98 -2.28
N GLY A 43 6.29 7.01 -2.82
CA GLY A 43 6.82 5.69 -3.15
C GLY A 43 5.80 4.79 -3.83
N MET A 44 6.14 3.51 -3.92
CA MET A 44 5.28 2.43 -4.38
C MET A 44 5.24 1.32 -3.33
N LEU A 45 4.05 0.72 -3.14
CA LEU A 45 3.82 -0.37 -2.19
C LEU A 45 3.06 -1.50 -2.87
N GLN A 46 3.47 -2.75 -2.62
CA GLN A 46 2.69 -3.93 -3.00
C GLN A 46 1.67 -4.25 -1.91
N CYS A 47 0.41 -4.34 -2.30
CA CYS A 47 -0.70 -4.80 -1.48
C CYS A 47 -1.17 -6.17 -2.00
N VAL A 48 -1.53 -7.05 -1.07
CA VAL A 48 -1.98 -8.44 -1.31
C VAL A 48 -3.35 -8.63 -0.68
#